data_AF-M5BL95-F1
#
_entry.id   AF-M5BL95-F1
#
_cell.length_a   1.000
_cell.length_b   1.000
_cell.length_c   1.000
_cell.angle_alpha   90.00
_cell.angle_beta   90.00
_cell.angle_gamma   90.00
#
_symmetry.space_group_name_H-M   'P 1'
#
loop_
_entity.id
_entity.type
_entity.pdbx_description
1 polymer ?
#
loop_
_entity_poly.entity_id
_entity_poly.type
_entity_poly.pdbx_seq_one_letter_code
_entity_poly.pdbx_strand_id
1 'polypeptide(L)'
;MEEEEEEERIYNPLKLPLGWDGKPIPYWLYKLHGLGVEYRCEICSDHVYMGRKNFDRHFQESRHAFGMRALGLPNTKHFHEITRIADALALAERLKHEGRQEIQQSETMEELEDEEGNVYNKKTYEDLKKQGLI
;
A
#
# COMPACT_ATOMS: atom_id res chain seq x y z
N MET A 1 9.98 -54.54 -9.27
CA MET A 1 9.75 -54.06 -7.90
C MET A 1 10.01 -52.59 -7.97
N GLU A 2 8.94 -51.82 -8.13
CA GLU A 2 8.97 -50.38 -7.90
C GLU A 2 9.24 -50.24 -6.40
N GLU A 3 10.41 -49.73 -6.05
CA GLU A 3 10.75 -49.38 -4.67
C GLU A 3 9.76 -48.29 -4.25
N GLU A 4 8.74 -48.68 -3.48
CA GLU A 4 7.96 -47.75 -2.68
C GLU A 4 8.97 -47.06 -1.75
N GLU A 5 9.42 -45.87 -2.14
CA GLU A 5 10.16 -44.97 -1.27
C GLU A 5 9.31 -44.78 -0.02
N GLU A 6 9.68 -45.47 1.06
CA GLU A 6 9.10 -45.28 2.37
C GLU A 6 9.21 -43.78 2.70
N GLU A 7 8.09 -43.05 2.62
CA GLU A 7 7.99 -41.69 3.15
C GLU A 7 8.30 -41.76 4.65
N GLU A 8 9.58 -41.68 4.99
CA GLU A 8 10.05 -41.55 6.37
C GLU A 8 9.27 -40.41 7.00
N ARG A 9 8.46 -40.72 8.01
CA ARG A 9 7.68 -39.71 8.74
C ARG A 9 8.64 -38.71 9.37
N ILE A 10 8.83 -37.58 8.71
CA ILE A 10 9.76 -36.53 9.13
C ILE A 10 9.35 -36.04 10.53
N TYR A 11 10.20 -36.27 11.53
CA TYR A 11 9.95 -35.88 12.91
C TYR A 11 9.98 -34.35 13.07
N ASN A 12 8.79 -33.72 13.10
CA ASN A 12 8.62 -32.27 13.21
C ASN A 12 7.69 -31.89 14.38
N PRO A 13 8.10 -32.09 15.64
CA PRO A 13 7.26 -31.84 16.82
C PRO A 13 6.86 -30.37 16.98
N LEU A 14 7.65 -29.44 16.46
CA LEU A 14 7.41 -28.00 16.50
C LEU A 14 6.63 -27.46 15.29
N LYS A 15 6.25 -28.34 14.34
CA LYS A 15 5.57 -27.98 13.08
C LYS A 15 6.26 -26.82 12.34
N LEU A 16 7.60 -26.83 12.32
CA LEU A 16 8.38 -25.80 11.63
C LEU A 16 8.19 -25.94 10.11
N PRO A 17 8.26 -24.82 9.36
CA PRO A 17 8.26 -24.87 7.89
C PRO A 17 9.36 -25.78 7.36
N LEU A 18 9.08 -26.50 6.28
CA LEU A 18 10.07 -27.34 5.62
C LEU A 18 10.99 -26.50 4.73
N GLY A 19 12.27 -26.81 4.75
CA GLY A 19 13.26 -26.24 3.84
C GLY A 19 13.14 -26.82 2.43
N TRP A 20 14.03 -26.38 1.54
CA TRP A 20 14.17 -26.91 0.19
C TRP A 20 14.63 -28.38 0.15
N ASP A 21 15.19 -28.86 1.27
CA ASP A 21 15.60 -30.24 1.54
C ASP A 21 14.46 -31.11 2.08
N GLY A 22 13.24 -30.57 2.20
CA GLY A 22 12.07 -31.26 2.75
C GLY A 22 12.11 -31.47 4.26
N LYS A 23 13.19 -31.06 4.95
CA LYS A 23 13.34 -31.22 6.40
C LYS A 23 12.90 -29.94 7.14
N PRO A 24 12.50 -30.03 8.43
CA PRO A 24 12.09 -28.86 9.19
C PRO A 24 13.28 -27.90 9.35
N ILE A 25 13.07 -26.62 9.06
CA ILE A 25 14.14 -25.62 9.20
C ILE A 25 14.67 -25.57 10.64
N PRO A 26 15.95 -25.23 10.85
CA PRO A 26 16.47 -25.02 12.20
C PRO A 26 15.68 -23.96 12.98
N TYR A 27 15.39 -24.22 14.26
CA TYR A 27 14.58 -23.32 15.09
C TYR A 27 15.17 -21.92 15.26
N TRP A 28 16.50 -21.79 15.24
CA TRP A 28 17.15 -20.48 15.29
C TRP A 28 16.88 -19.65 14.02
N LEU A 29 16.78 -20.29 12.86
CA LEU A 29 16.47 -19.63 11.58
C LEU A 29 15.01 -19.16 11.57
N TYR A 30 14.11 -20.00 12.09
CA TYR A 30 12.71 -19.64 12.33
C TYR A 30 12.58 -18.40 13.22
N LYS A 31 13.33 -18.35 14.33
CA LYS A 31 13.37 -17.18 15.22
C LYS A 31 13.99 -15.95 14.57
N LEU A 32 15.12 -16.11 13.89
CA LEU A 32 15.86 -15.02 13.24
C LEU A 32 15.00 -14.29 12.20
N HIS A 33 14.24 -15.04 11.40
CA HIS A 33 13.35 -14.46 10.39
C HIS A 33 11.96 -14.10 10.92
N GLY A 34 11.71 -14.25 12.23
CA GLY A 34 10.44 -13.90 12.86
C GLY A 34 9.25 -14.66 12.28
N LEU A 35 9.45 -15.87 11.75
CA LEU A 35 8.39 -16.66 11.11
C LEU A 35 7.26 -17.05 12.07
N GLY A 36 7.50 -16.98 13.39
CA GLY A 36 6.48 -17.19 14.42
C GLY A 36 5.69 -15.95 14.83
N VAL A 37 5.95 -14.80 14.21
CA VAL A 37 5.17 -13.59 14.46
C VAL A 37 4.03 -13.53 13.45
N GLU A 38 2.80 -13.47 13.96
CA GLU A 38 1.60 -13.30 13.14
C GLU A 38 1.31 -11.82 12.92
N TYR A 39 1.04 -11.46 11.66
CA TYR A 39 0.57 -10.14 11.27
C TYR A 39 -0.80 -10.27 10.60
N ARG A 40 -1.75 -9.43 10.99
CA ARG A 40 -3.11 -9.46 10.44
C ARG A 40 -3.35 -8.23 9.57
N CYS A 41 -4.01 -8.45 8.44
CA CYS A 41 -4.43 -7.38 7.53
C CYS A 41 -5.95 -7.40 7.36
N GLU A 42 -6.63 -6.39 7.92
CA GLU A 42 -8.10 -6.25 7.88
C GLU A 42 -8.59 -6.07 6.45
N ILE A 43 -7.87 -5.27 5.64
CA ILE A 43 -8.15 -5.06 4.21
C ILE A 43 -8.11 -6.37 3.41
N CYS A 44 -7.31 -7.35 3.85
CA CYS A 44 -7.22 -8.68 3.27
C CYS A 44 -8.23 -9.70 3.88
N SER A 45 -9.31 -9.22 4.49
CA SER A 45 -10.31 -10.03 5.22
C SER A 45 -9.70 -10.75 6.43
N ASP A 46 -8.97 -10.00 7.26
CA ASP A 46 -8.26 -10.49 8.45
C ASP A 46 -7.28 -11.65 8.19
N HIS A 47 -6.76 -11.73 6.95
CA HIS A 47 -5.79 -12.76 6.60
C HIS A 47 -4.52 -12.62 7.45
N VAL A 48 -4.05 -13.75 7.97
CA VAL A 48 -2.85 -13.84 8.80
C VAL A 48 -1.64 -14.13 7.92
N TYR A 49 -0.62 -13.28 8.02
CA TYR A 49 0.67 -13.45 7.38
C TYR A 49 1.72 -13.81 8.43
N MET A 50 2.45 -14.90 8.20
CA MET A 50 3.52 -15.35 9.09
C MET A 50 4.85 -14.70 8.73
N GLY A 51 5.39 -13.94 9.66
CA GLY A 51 6.67 -13.25 9.54
C GLY A 51 6.62 -11.95 8.74
N ARG A 52 7.51 -11.03 9.12
CA ARG A 52 7.55 -9.66 8.58
C ARG A 52 7.77 -9.62 7.07
N LYS A 53 8.62 -10.51 6.53
CA LYS A 53 8.92 -10.56 5.08
C LYS A 53 7.70 -10.91 4.22
N ASN A 54 6.91 -11.91 4.63
CA ASN A 54 5.68 -12.28 3.92
C ASN A 54 4.64 -11.18 4.05
N PHE A 55 4.57 -10.55 5.23
CA PHE A 55 3.74 -9.39 5.43
C PHE A 55 4.18 -8.24 4.51
N ASP A 56 5.43 -7.79 4.47
CA ASP A 56 5.80 -6.67 3.58
C ASP A 56 5.53 -6.98 2.09
N ARG A 57 5.67 -8.24 1.66
CA ARG A 57 5.31 -8.65 0.29
C ARG A 57 3.81 -8.53 0.00
N HIS A 58 2.95 -8.75 0.99
CA HIS A 58 1.51 -8.84 0.77
C HIS A 58 0.88 -7.56 0.22
N PHE A 59 1.46 -6.39 0.49
CA PHE A 59 1.00 -5.10 -0.04
C PHE A 59 1.02 -5.04 -1.57
N GLN A 60 1.88 -5.83 -2.21
CA GLN A 60 1.98 -5.91 -3.68
C GLN A 60 1.21 -7.11 -4.26
N GLU A 61 0.65 -7.98 -3.43
CA GLU A 61 -0.09 -9.17 -3.87
C GLU A 61 -1.52 -8.80 -4.30
N SER A 62 -2.08 -9.59 -5.22
CA SER A 62 -3.40 -9.34 -5.80
C SER A 62 -4.52 -9.28 -4.76
N ARG A 63 -4.40 -10.02 -3.65
CA ARG A 63 -5.38 -10.00 -2.56
C ARG A 63 -5.51 -8.61 -1.95
N HIS A 64 -4.39 -7.99 -1.58
CA HIS A 64 -4.39 -6.66 -0.99
C HIS A 64 -4.81 -5.60 -2.00
N ALA A 65 -4.30 -5.69 -3.23
CA ALA A 65 -4.71 -4.80 -4.32
C ALA A 65 -6.22 -4.86 -4.60
N PHE A 66 -6.83 -6.05 -4.51
CA PHE A 66 -8.28 -6.22 -4.64
C PHE A 66 -9.04 -5.59 -3.46
N GLY A 67 -8.56 -5.79 -2.22
CA GLY A 67 -9.13 -5.15 -1.04
C GLY A 67 -9.12 -3.62 -1.14
N MET A 68 -7.99 -3.04 -1.55
CA MET A 68 -7.86 -1.60 -1.79
C MET A 68 -8.85 -1.12 -2.86
N ARG A 69 -8.97 -1.86 -3.97
CA ARG A 69 -9.92 -1.54 -5.05
C ARG A 69 -11.37 -1.59 -4.57
N ALA A 70 -11.74 -2.55 -3.72
CA ALA A 70 -13.07 -2.66 -3.15
C ALA A 70 -13.43 -1.46 -2.25
N LEU A 71 -12.43 -0.83 -1.63
CA LEU A 71 -12.57 0.42 -0.87
C LEU A 71 -12.58 1.67 -1.75
N GLY A 72 -12.41 1.53 -3.07
CA GLY A 72 -12.28 2.67 -4.01
C GLY A 72 -10.92 3.39 -3.90
N LEU A 73 -9.92 2.78 -3.28
CA LEU A 73 -8.60 3.36 -3.09
C LEU A 73 -7.57 2.77 -4.06
N PRO A 74 -6.63 3.57 -4.59
CA PRO A 74 -5.54 3.06 -5.40
C PRO A 74 -4.47 2.41 -4.50
N ASN A 75 -3.88 1.30 -4.94
CA ASN A 75 -2.78 0.64 -4.22
C ASN A 75 -1.43 1.33 -4.52
N THR A 76 -1.23 2.53 -4.00
CA THR A 76 0.01 3.31 -4.15
C THR A 76 0.92 3.17 -2.93
N LYS A 77 2.17 3.62 -3.05
CA LYS A 77 3.13 3.64 -1.92
C LYS A 77 2.62 4.43 -0.70
N HIS A 78 1.72 5.39 -0.87
CA HIS A 78 1.15 6.14 0.24
C HIS A 78 0.39 5.24 1.23
N PHE A 79 -0.19 4.14 0.74
CA PHE A 79 -0.95 3.19 1.57
C PHE A 79 -0.12 1.99 2.03
N HIS A 80 1.21 2.00 1.81
CA HIS A 80 2.07 0.93 2.29
C HIS A 80 2.07 0.88 3.84
N GLU A 81 2.09 -0.32 4.42
CA GLU A 81 1.93 -0.58 5.86
C GLU A 81 0.53 -0.32 6.45
N ILE A 82 -0.44 0.15 5.66
CA ILE A 82 -1.81 0.33 6.15
C ILE A 82 -2.57 -1.00 6.10
N THR A 83 -2.97 -1.51 7.26
CA THR A 83 -3.74 -2.76 7.37
C THR A 83 -5.20 -2.56 7.70
N ARG A 84 -5.54 -1.48 8.40
CA ARG A 84 -6.89 -1.20 8.88
C ARG A 84 -7.69 -0.41 7.88
N ILE A 85 -8.96 -0.76 7.74
CA ILE A 85 -9.86 -0.10 6.79
C ILE A 85 -10.09 1.37 7.19
N ALA A 86 -10.30 1.62 8.49
CA ALA A 86 -10.51 2.97 9.01
C ALA A 86 -9.31 3.89 8.74
N ASP A 87 -8.09 3.38 8.93
CA ASP A 87 -6.86 4.15 8.72
C ASP A 87 -6.64 4.46 7.23
N ALA A 88 -6.94 3.52 6.34
CA ALA A 88 -6.86 3.73 4.90
C ALA A 88 -7.80 4.84 4.42
N LEU A 89 -9.05 4.84 4.90
CA LEU A 89 -10.04 5.87 4.56
C LEU A 89 -9.63 7.24 5.13
N ALA A 90 -9.15 7.28 6.37
CA ALA A 90 -8.69 8.52 7.00
C ALA A 90 -7.48 9.12 6.25
N LEU A 91 -6.53 8.27 5.83
CA LEU A 91 -5.38 8.71 5.04
C LEU A 91 -5.82 9.24 3.66
N ALA A 92 -6.76 8.55 3.01
CA ALA A 92 -7.27 8.99 1.72
C ALA A 92 -7.91 10.37 1.77
N GLU A 93 -8.70 10.67 2.82
CA GLU A 93 -9.32 11.98 2.97
C GLU A 93 -8.28 13.09 3.25
N ARG A 94 -7.24 12.78 4.04
CA ARG A 94 -6.13 13.72 4.27
C ARG A 94 -5.39 14.05 2.98
N LEU A 95 -4.97 13.03 2.21
CA LEU A 95 -4.25 13.23 0.94
C LEU A 95 -5.09 14.01 -0.08
N LYS A 96 -6.40 13.78 -0.11
CA LYS A 96 -7.32 14.52 -0.98
C LYS A 96 -7.43 15.99 -0.58
N HIS A 97 -7.46 16.28 0.72
CA HIS A 97 -7.49 17.65 1.23
C HIS A 97 -6.17 18.37 0.93
N GLU A 98 -5.03 17.74 1.23
CA GLU A 98 -3.69 18.26 0.93
C GLU A 98 -3.53 18.55 -0.57
N GLY A 99 -3.88 17.61 -1.45
CA GLY A 99 -3.79 17.83 -2.89
C GLY A 99 -4.69 18.96 -3.40
N ARG A 100 -5.87 19.17 -2.81
CA ARG A 100 -6.73 20.33 -3.15
C ARG A 100 -6.10 21.65 -2.70
N GLN A 101 -5.50 21.67 -1.51
CA GLN A 101 -4.82 22.85 -0.99
C GLN A 101 -3.60 23.21 -1.84
N GLU A 102 -2.81 22.22 -2.26
CA GLU A 102 -1.66 22.45 -3.15
C GLU A 102 -2.09 23.03 -4.50
N ILE A 103 -3.14 22.47 -5.12
CA ILE A 103 -3.69 23.00 -6.38
C ILE A 103 -4.17 24.44 -6.18
N GLN A 104 -4.97 24.69 -5.14
CA GLN A 104 -5.49 26.02 -4.85
C GLN A 104 -4.35 27.02 -4.60
N GLN A 105 -3.33 26.64 -3.81
CA GLN A 105 -2.18 27.48 -3.54
C GLN A 105 -1.43 27.81 -4.83
N SER A 106 -1.21 26.83 -5.71
CA SER A 106 -0.54 27.04 -7.00
C SER A 106 -1.31 28.01 -7.91
N GLU A 107 -2.64 27.90 -7.99
CA GLU A 107 -3.49 28.81 -8.78
C GLU A 107 -3.48 30.25 -8.23
N THR A 108 -3.36 30.41 -6.91
CA THR A 108 -3.39 31.72 -6.26
C THR A 108 -2.03 32.42 -6.17
N MET A 109 -0.93 31.68 -6.24
CA MET A 109 0.43 32.21 -6.07
C MET A 109 1.05 32.72 -7.38
N GLU A 110 0.60 32.21 -8.53
CA GLU A 110 1.08 32.65 -9.84
C GLU A 110 0.32 33.93 -10.26
N GLU A 111 1.07 35.03 -10.40
CA GLU A 111 0.56 36.33 -10.84
C GLU A 111 0.83 36.52 -12.34
N LEU A 112 -0.19 36.94 -13.09
CA LEU A 112 -0.15 37.24 -14.52
C LEU A 112 -0.56 38.68 -14.76
N GLU A 113 0.17 39.36 -15.63
CA GLU A 113 -0.09 40.73 -16.05
C GLU A 113 -0.80 40.74 -17.43
N ASP A 114 -1.82 41.60 -17.59
CA ASP A 114 -2.50 41.82 -18.87
C ASP A 114 -1.79 42.88 -19.75
N GLU A 115 -2.33 43.15 -20.95
CA GLU A 115 -1.76 44.14 -21.88
C GLU A 115 -1.86 45.59 -21.35
N GLU A 116 -2.74 45.84 -20.36
CA GLU A 116 -2.95 47.14 -19.73
C GLU A 116 -2.10 47.32 -18.45
N GLY A 117 -1.39 46.27 -18.01
CA GLY A 117 -0.53 46.27 -16.83
C GLY A 117 -1.24 45.90 -15.52
N ASN A 118 -2.47 45.37 -15.57
CA ASN A 118 -3.18 44.89 -14.37
C ASN A 118 -2.70 43.48 -14.00
N VAL A 119 -2.50 43.24 -12.70
CA VAL A 119 -2.00 41.96 -12.17
C VAL A 119 -3.14 41.15 -11.55
N TYR A 120 -3.26 39.89 -11.99
CA TYR A 120 -4.26 38.94 -11.49
C TYR A 120 -3.59 37.63 -11.10
N ASN A 121 -4.21 36.86 -10.19
CA ASN A 121 -3.81 35.45 -10.05
C ASN A 121 -4.20 34.67 -11.32
N LYS A 122 -3.47 33.58 -11.59
CA LYS A 122 -3.61 32.78 -12.81
C LYS A 122 -5.05 32.43 -13.15
N LYS A 123 -5.80 31.95 -12.16
CA LYS A 123 -7.20 31.55 -12.33
C LYS A 123 -8.07 32.71 -12.82
N THR A 124 -7.96 33.86 -12.15
CA THR A 124 -8.73 35.05 -12.51
C THR A 124 -8.37 35.54 -13.90
N TYR A 125 -7.07 35.55 -14.23
CA TYR A 125 -6.59 35.91 -15.57
C TYR A 125 -7.16 34.99 -16.66
N GLU A 126 -7.09 33.67 -16.47
CA GLU A 126 -7.63 32.70 -17.43
C GLU A 126 -9.16 32.81 -17.60
N ASP A 127 -9.89 33.07 -16.51
CA ASP A 127 -11.34 33.21 -16.54
C ASP A 127 -11.77 34.52 -17.22
N LEU A 128 -11.07 35.64 -16.98
CA LEU A 128 -11.29 36.91 -17.66
C LEU A 128 -10.99 36.79 -19.16
N LYS A 129 -9.88 36.13 -19.52
CA LYS A 129 -9.49 35.88 -20.91
C LYS A 129 -10.51 35.00 -21.66
N LYS A 130 -11.05 33.95 -21.03
CA LYS A 130 -12.11 33.11 -21.62
C LYS A 130 -13.41 33.87 -21.85
N GLN A 131 -13.69 34.87 -21.01
CA GLN A 131 -14.85 35.75 -21.15
C GLN A 131 -14.62 36.89 -22.16
N GLY A 132 -13.39 37.07 -22.65
CA GLY A 132 -13.00 38.17 -23.54
C GLY A 132 -12.99 39.53 -22.86
N LEU A 133 -12.76 39.56 -21.54
CA LEU A 133 -12.70 40.79 -20.74
C LEU A 133 -11.30 41.39 -20.69
N ILE A 134 -10.27 40.57 -20.98
CA ILE A 134 -8.85 40.94 -21.15
C ILE A 134 -8.24 40.09 -22.28
#